data_AF-A0A0D2MVA7-F1
#
_entry.id   AF-A0A0D2MVA7-F1
#
_cell.length_a   1.000
_cell.length_b   1.000
_cell.length_c   1.000
_cell.angle_alpha   90.00
_cell.angle_beta   90.00
_cell.angle_gamma   90.00
#
_symmetry.space_group_name_H-M   'P 1'
#
loop_
_entity.id
_entity.type
_entity.pdbx_description
1 polymer ?
#
loop_
_entity_poly.entity_id
_entity_poly.type
_entity_poly.pdbx_seq_one_letter_code
_entity_poly.pdbx_strand_id
1 'polypeptide(L)'
;MGLIWLTVLSTGVSTNYANIINGCYGEAMTVNALKEFHRRRVQVLAEAGPDIIAFETVPNKIEAQAFAELLEEEHIKIPAWLTFNSKDGVNVVSGDSLLQCASIAESCKQVVAVGINCTPPRFIHDLILAIKKVTTKPIVIYPNSGERYDADRKEWVENTGVSDEDFVSYVNKWCEIGASLVGGCCRTTPNTIKAIYRALSDRSPAAPGQK
;
A
#
# COMPACT_ATOMS: atom_id res chain seq x y z
N MET A 1 2.31 19.95 11.94
CA MET A 1 0.89 19.76 11.58
C MET A 1 0.77 18.32 11.11
N GLY A 2 -0.12 17.51 11.69
CA GLY A 2 -0.33 16.12 11.25
C GLY A 2 -1.27 16.09 10.04
N LEU A 3 -1.08 15.13 9.14
CA LEU A 3 -2.01 14.86 8.04
C LEU A 3 -3.09 13.86 8.50
N ILE A 4 -4.33 14.06 8.05
CA ILE A 4 -5.44 13.13 8.25
C ILE A 4 -5.75 12.47 6.90
N TRP A 5 -5.66 11.14 6.86
CA TRP A 5 -6.12 10.36 5.72
C TRP A 5 -7.34 9.53 6.08
N LEU A 6 -8.24 9.38 5.11
CA LEU A 6 -9.37 8.46 5.19
C LEU A 6 -9.16 7.31 4.21
N THR A 7 -9.47 6.10 4.67
CA THR A 7 -9.14 4.88 3.95
C THR A 7 -10.33 4.28 3.22
N VAL A 8 -10.12 3.94 1.95
CA VAL A 8 -10.97 3.00 1.21
C VAL A 8 -10.23 1.66 1.13
N LEU A 9 -10.72 0.70 1.91
CA LEU A 9 -10.31 -0.70 1.79
C LEU A 9 -10.93 -1.36 0.56
N SER A 10 -10.20 -2.29 -0.06
CA SER A 10 -10.63 -3.03 -1.24
C SER A 10 -11.97 -3.77 -1.05
N THR A 11 -12.64 -4.06 -2.17
CA THR A 11 -13.90 -4.82 -2.21
C THR A 11 -13.80 -6.17 -1.49
N GLY A 12 -12.61 -6.77 -1.48
CA GLY A 12 -12.35 -8.01 -0.75
C GLY A 12 -12.67 -7.90 0.74
N VAL A 13 -12.42 -6.76 1.37
CA VAL A 13 -12.70 -6.57 2.81
C VAL A 13 -14.19 -6.59 3.10
N SER A 14 -15.02 -6.12 2.18
CA SER A 14 -16.46 -5.96 2.38
C SER A 14 -17.27 -7.20 1.99
N THR A 15 -16.69 -8.10 1.18
CA THR A 15 -17.42 -9.24 0.60
C THR A 15 -17.00 -10.58 1.21
N ASN A 16 -15.70 -10.83 1.37
CA ASN A 16 -15.16 -12.05 2.01
C ASN A 16 -13.65 -11.91 2.26
N TYR A 17 -13.19 -12.24 3.48
CA TYR A 17 -11.77 -12.16 3.88
C TYR A 17 -10.83 -12.92 2.92
N ALA A 18 -11.28 -14.02 2.31
CA ALA A 18 -10.51 -14.78 1.33
C ALA A 18 -10.14 -13.95 0.07
N ASN A 19 -10.98 -12.98 -0.30
CA ASN A 19 -10.77 -12.14 -1.46
C ASN A 19 -9.68 -11.09 -1.23
N ILE A 20 -9.42 -10.71 0.03
CA ILE A 20 -8.28 -9.84 0.40
C ILE A 20 -6.95 -10.59 0.19
N ILE A 21 -6.96 -11.89 0.49
CA ILE A 21 -5.75 -12.75 0.45
C ILE A 21 -5.46 -13.23 -0.97
N ASN A 22 -6.50 -13.47 -1.78
CA ASN A 22 -6.35 -14.06 -3.10
C ASN A 22 -6.61 -13.09 -4.25
N GLY A 23 -7.24 -11.93 -4.01
CA GLY A 23 -7.57 -10.93 -5.04
C GLY A 23 -8.55 -11.41 -6.12
N CYS A 24 -9.14 -12.60 -5.95
CA CYS A 24 -10.07 -13.20 -6.90
C CYS A 24 -11.51 -12.82 -6.54
N TYR A 25 -12.11 -11.94 -7.33
CA TYR A 25 -13.52 -11.53 -7.17
C TYR A 25 -14.50 -12.36 -8.01
N GLY A 26 -14.00 -13.34 -8.77
CA GLY A 26 -14.76 -14.11 -9.77
C GLY A 26 -14.82 -13.41 -11.14
N GLU A 27 -15.21 -14.15 -12.18
CA GLU A 27 -15.23 -13.68 -13.58
C GLU A 27 -16.22 -12.53 -13.84
N ALA A 28 -17.21 -12.34 -12.96
CA ALA A 28 -18.24 -11.31 -13.11
C ALA A 28 -17.76 -9.89 -12.70
N MET A 29 -16.57 -9.76 -12.11
CA MET A 29 -16.12 -8.47 -11.58
C MET A 29 -15.47 -7.61 -12.67
N THR A 30 -16.20 -6.60 -13.13
CA THR A 30 -15.73 -5.63 -14.13
C THR A 30 -15.29 -4.32 -13.48
N VAL A 31 -14.55 -3.48 -14.22
CA VAL A 31 -14.19 -2.12 -13.77
C VAL A 31 -15.46 -1.31 -13.40
N ASN A 32 -16.52 -1.39 -14.21
CA ASN A 32 -17.77 -0.68 -13.93
C ASN A 32 -18.46 -1.17 -12.64
N ALA A 33 -18.50 -2.48 -12.41
CA ALA A 33 -19.05 -3.03 -11.17
C ALA A 33 -18.26 -2.56 -9.94
N LEU A 34 -16.93 -2.49 -10.04
CA LEU A 34 -16.06 -1.97 -8.97
C LEU A 34 -16.27 -0.46 -8.75
N LYS A 35 -16.45 0.32 -9.82
CA LYS A 35 -16.79 1.74 -9.71
C LYS A 35 -18.13 1.92 -9.00
N GLU A 36 -19.17 1.19 -9.39
CA GLU A 36 -20.48 1.24 -8.72
C GLU A 36 -20.38 0.89 -7.24
N PHE A 37 -19.62 -0.15 -6.91
CA PHE A 37 -19.39 -0.58 -5.53
C PHE A 37 -18.71 0.50 -4.67
N HIS A 38 -17.69 1.17 -5.21
CA HIS A 38 -16.89 2.13 -4.44
C HIS A 38 -17.38 3.57 -4.51
N ARG A 39 -18.19 3.94 -5.51
CA ARG A 39 -18.62 5.33 -5.79
C ARG A 39 -19.10 6.05 -4.54
N ARG A 40 -20.08 5.48 -3.84
CA ARG A 40 -20.65 6.14 -2.66
C ARG A 40 -19.62 6.32 -1.54
N ARG A 41 -18.73 5.33 -1.34
CA ARG A 41 -17.68 5.41 -0.31
C ARG A 41 -16.70 6.52 -0.62
N VAL A 42 -16.22 6.61 -1.86
CA VAL A 42 -15.29 7.65 -2.28
C VAL A 42 -15.92 9.04 -2.16
N GLN A 43 -17.18 9.22 -2.58
CA GLN A 43 -17.90 10.49 -2.43
C GLN A 43 -18.02 10.91 -0.95
N VAL A 44 -18.44 10.01 -0.06
CA VAL A 44 -18.59 10.31 1.37
C VAL A 44 -17.24 10.69 2.01
N LEU A 45 -16.17 9.97 1.68
CA LEU A 45 -14.84 10.31 2.20
C LEU A 45 -14.34 11.63 1.65
N ALA A 46 -14.60 11.93 0.38
CA ALA A 46 -14.22 13.20 -0.22
C ALA A 46 -15.01 14.39 0.38
N GLU A 47 -16.31 14.22 0.62
CA GLU A 47 -17.17 15.21 1.28
C GLU A 47 -16.70 15.54 2.70
N ALA A 48 -16.09 14.57 3.40
CA ALA A 48 -15.51 14.78 4.73
C ALA A 48 -14.25 15.68 4.73
N GLY A 49 -13.69 16.00 3.55
CA GLY A 49 -12.55 16.90 3.39
C GLY A 49 -11.22 16.45 4.00
N PRO A 50 -10.78 15.19 3.86
CA PRO A 50 -9.45 14.76 4.33
C PRO A 50 -8.32 15.42 3.52
N ASP A 51 -7.10 15.38 4.07
CA ASP A 51 -5.92 15.84 3.36
C ASP A 51 -5.58 14.91 2.18
N ILE A 52 -5.87 13.62 2.31
CA ILE A 52 -5.61 12.58 1.30
C ILE A 52 -6.58 11.40 1.46
N ILE A 53 -6.93 10.74 0.36
CA ILE A 53 -7.67 9.48 0.35
C ILE A 53 -6.70 8.31 0.14
N ALA A 54 -6.70 7.36 1.08
CA ALA A 54 -5.85 6.19 1.04
C ALA A 54 -6.61 4.99 0.43
N PHE A 55 -6.32 4.63 -0.81
CA PHE A 55 -6.77 3.36 -1.38
C PHE A 55 -5.74 2.28 -1.05
N GLU A 56 -6.03 1.47 -0.04
CA GLU A 56 -5.05 0.54 0.51
C GLU A 56 -5.41 -0.92 0.32
N THR A 57 -4.38 -1.77 0.26
CA THR A 57 -4.52 -3.22 0.05
C THR A 57 -5.33 -3.52 -1.21
N VAL A 58 -5.07 -2.76 -2.29
CA VAL A 58 -5.68 -2.99 -3.59
C VAL A 58 -5.09 -4.29 -4.15
N PRO A 59 -5.89 -5.32 -4.42
CA PRO A 59 -5.35 -6.65 -4.65
C PRO A 59 -5.11 -6.97 -6.13
N ASN A 60 -5.64 -6.15 -7.06
CA ASN A 60 -5.56 -6.37 -8.50
C ASN A 60 -5.56 -5.06 -9.31
N LYS A 61 -5.24 -5.18 -10.60
CA LYS A 61 -5.12 -4.02 -11.49
C LYS A 61 -6.47 -3.40 -11.87
N ILE A 62 -7.53 -4.20 -11.98
CA ILE A 62 -8.86 -3.71 -12.42
C ILE A 62 -9.51 -2.83 -11.34
N GLU A 63 -9.26 -3.10 -10.07
CA GLU A 63 -9.72 -2.27 -8.96
C GLU A 63 -8.89 -0.99 -8.83
N ALA A 64 -7.57 -1.07 -9.06
CA ALA A 64 -6.74 0.14 -9.17
C ALA A 64 -7.23 1.05 -10.31
N GLN A 65 -7.57 0.47 -11.46
CA GLN A 65 -8.15 1.19 -12.58
C GLN A 65 -9.51 1.81 -12.22
N ALA A 66 -10.38 1.05 -11.56
CA ALA A 66 -11.67 1.54 -11.10
C ALA A 66 -11.54 2.76 -10.18
N PHE A 67 -10.60 2.73 -9.22
CA PHE A 67 -10.35 3.90 -8.36
C PHE A 67 -9.82 5.11 -9.14
N ALA A 68 -8.85 4.89 -10.05
CA ALA A 68 -8.30 5.97 -10.87
C ALA A 68 -9.36 6.64 -11.73
N GLU A 69 -10.21 5.86 -12.41
CA GLU A 69 -11.33 6.37 -13.20
C GLU A 69 -12.37 7.07 -12.34
N LEU A 70 -12.71 6.52 -11.17
CA LEU A 70 -13.70 7.09 -10.27
C LEU A 70 -13.28 8.45 -9.71
N LEU A 71 -11.99 8.64 -9.40
CA LEU A 71 -11.47 9.94 -8.97
C LEU A 71 -11.65 11.03 -10.04
N GLU A 72 -11.57 10.66 -11.32
CA GLU A 72 -11.78 11.57 -12.45
C GLU A 72 -13.27 11.81 -12.71
N GLU A 73 -14.07 10.74 -12.83
CA GLU A 73 -15.51 10.79 -13.08
C GLU A 73 -16.26 11.60 -12.01
N GLU A 74 -15.91 11.41 -10.74
CA GLU A 74 -16.54 12.09 -9.61
C GLU A 74 -15.89 13.46 -9.30
N HIS A 75 -14.93 13.89 -10.13
CA HIS A 75 -14.26 15.19 -10.03
C HIS A 75 -13.59 15.43 -8.66
N ILE A 76 -13.11 14.36 -8.02
CA ILE A 76 -12.47 14.42 -6.70
C ILE A 76 -11.20 15.27 -6.79
N LYS A 77 -11.11 16.29 -5.93
CA LYS A 77 -9.95 17.21 -5.86
C LYS A 77 -8.93 16.84 -4.79
N ILE A 78 -9.35 16.02 -3.82
CA ILE A 78 -8.48 15.54 -2.76
C ILE A 78 -7.47 14.57 -3.36
N PRO A 79 -6.16 14.72 -3.09
CA PRO A 79 -5.17 13.79 -3.57
C PRO A 79 -5.40 12.39 -2.99
N ALA A 80 -4.88 11.37 -3.67
CA ALA A 80 -4.98 10.00 -3.22
C ALA A 80 -3.64 9.26 -3.31
N TRP A 81 -3.53 8.13 -2.62
CA TRP A 81 -2.50 7.14 -2.94
C TRP A 81 -3.13 5.78 -3.24
N LEU A 82 -2.38 4.94 -3.94
CA LEU A 82 -2.69 3.54 -4.15
C LEU A 82 -1.62 2.66 -3.53
N THR A 83 -1.98 1.77 -2.61
CA THR A 83 -1.06 0.74 -2.13
C THR A 83 -1.58 -0.65 -2.42
N PHE A 84 -0.64 -1.53 -2.76
CA PHE A 84 -0.88 -2.93 -3.08
C PHE A 84 -0.28 -3.83 -2.01
N ASN A 85 -0.65 -5.10 -2.00
CA ASN A 85 -0.01 -6.13 -1.20
C ASN A 85 0.50 -7.28 -2.07
N SER A 86 1.59 -7.90 -1.64
CA SER A 86 2.25 -9.00 -2.35
C SER A 86 2.49 -10.18 -1.42
N LYS A 87 2.38 -11.40 -1.96
CA LYS A 87 2.69 -12.65 -1.25
C LYS A 87 3.99 -13.30 -1.73
N ASP A 88 4.47 -12.93 -2.92
CA ASP A 88 5.63 -13.52 -3.59
C ASP A 88 6.79 -12.52 -3.80
N GLY A 89 6.58 -11.23 -3.49
CA GLY A 89 7.58 -10.18 -3.68
C GLY A 89 7.70 -9.69 -5.12
N VAL A 90 6.80 -10.09 -6.03
CA VAL A 90 6.86 -9.74 -7.46
C VAL A 90 5.50 -9.23 -7.96
N ASN A 91 4.42 -9.95 -7.63
CA ASN A 91 3.07 -9.69 -8.11
C ASN A 91 2.19 -9.20 -6.96
N VAL A 92 1.08 -8.55 -7.30
CA VAL A 92 0.03 -8.31 -6.31
C VAL A 92 -0.69 -9.62 -5.99
N VAL A 93 -1.45 -9.68 -4.89
CA VAL A 93 -2.03 -10.95 -4.41
C VAL A 93 -2.93 -11.70 -5.42
N SER A 94 -3.55 -10.99 -6.38
CA SER A 94 -4.31 -11.58 -7.49
C SER A 94 -3.45 -12.32 -8.52
N GLY A 95 -2.13 -12.10 -8.51
CA GLY A 95 -1.20 -12.55 -9.56
C GLY A 95 -0.97 -11.53 -10.67
N ASP A 96 -1.65 -10.37 -10.65
CA ASP A 96 -1.33 -9.28 -11.58
C ASP A 96 0.08 -8.72 -11.32
N SER A 97 0.73 -8.22 -12.37
CA SER A 97 2.03 -7.56 -12.24
C SER A 97 1.91 -6.29 -11.40
N LEU A 98 2.74 -6.17 -10.36
CA LEU A 98 2.85 -4.94 -9.58
C LEU A 98 3.24 -3.74 -10.45
N LEU A 99 4.09 -3.94 -11.45
CA LEU A 99 4.51 -2.86 -12.35
C LEU A 99 3.33 -2.31 -13.14
N GLN A 100 2.43 -3.18 -13.63
CA GLN A 100 1.21 -2.74 -14.32
C GLN A 100 0.30 -1.94 -13.38
N CYS A 101 0.15 -2.40 -12.14
CA CYS A 101 -0.63 -1.70 -11.12
C CYS A 101 -0.04 -0.32 -10.78
N ALA A 102 1.28 -0.24 -10.63
CA ALA A 102 1.98 1.02 -10.37
C ALA A 102 1.91 1.98 -11.56
N SER A 103 1.94 1.50 -12.80
CA SER A 103 1.75 2.34 -14.00
C SER A 103 0.35 2.95 -14.08
N ILE A 104 -0.69 2.25 -13.60
CA ILE A 104 -2.05 2.81 -13.48
C ILE A 104 -2.06 3.95 -12.46
N ALA A 105 -1.39 3.74 -11.32
CA ALA A 105 -1.24 4.79 -10.32
C ALA A 105 -0.48 6.00 -10.90
N GLU A 106 0.59 5.79 -11.69
CA GLU A 106 1.36 6.86 -12.33
C GLU A 106 0.51 7.70 -13.30
N SER A 107 -0.35 7.07 -14.11
CA SER A 107 -1.16 7.78 -15.12
C SER A 107 -2.28 8.65 -14.54
N CYS A 108 -2.74 8.38 -13.31
CA CYS A 108 -3.77 9.16 -12.65
C CYS A 108 -3.19 10.38 -11.90
N LYS A 109 -3.57 11.60 -12.28
CA LYS A 109 -3.04 12.83 -11.66
C LYS A 109 -3.45 13.02 -10.20
N GLN A 110 -4.66 12.60 -9.85
CA GLN A 110 -5.17 12.66 -8.47
C GLN A 110 -4.41 11.68 -7.55
N VAL A 111 -3.86 10.60 -8.09
CA VAL A 111 -3.00 9.70 -7.33
C VAL A 111 -1.61 10.34 -7.24
N VAL A 112 -1.24 10.81 -6.06
CA VAL A 112 0.02 11.53 -5.81
C VAL A 112 1.11 10.63 -5.25
N ALA A 113 0.80 9.41 -4.83
CA ALA A 113 1.76 8.44 -4.32
C ALA A 113 1.30 7.00 -4.61
N VAL A 114 2.25 6.08 -4.67
CA VAL A 114 1.98 4.65 -4.90
C VAL A 114 2.85 3.80 -4.00
N GLY A 115 2.43 2.60 -3.63
CA GLY A 115 3.19 1.87 -2.63
C GLY A 115 2.77 0.45 -2.34
N ILE A 116 3.34 -0.07 -1.25
CA ILE A 116 3.07 -1.40 -0.73
C ILE A 116 2.67 -1.31 0.73
N ASN A 117 1.64 -2.05 1.09
CA ASN A 117 1.28 -2.29 2.47
C ASN A 117 0.96 -3.76 2.73
N CYS A 118 0.84 -4.11 4.02
CA CYS A 118 0.38 -5.43 4.48
C CYS A 118 1.18 -6.61 3.87
N THR A 119 2.44 -6.36 3.53
CA THR A 119 3.37 -7.30 2.90
C THR A 119 4.51 -7.59 3.87
N PRO A 120 5.00 -8.84 3.94
CA PRO A 120 6.15 -9.16 4.79
C PRO A 120 7.37 -8.29 4.50
N PRO A 121 8.06 -7.76 5.54
CA PRO A 121 9.22 -6.88 5.38
C PRO A 121 10.30 -7.39 4.44
N ARG A 122 10.54 -8.71 4.42
CA ARG A 122 11.52 -9.38 3.55
C ARG A 122 11.35 -9.11 2.05
N PHE A 123 10.13 -8.79 1.60
CA PHE A 123 9.85 -8.51 0.19
C PHE A 123 9.93 -7.03 -0.17
N ILE A 124 9.90 -6.14 0.83
CA ILE A 124 9.71 -4.70 0.62
C ILE A 124 10.86 -4.09 -0.19
N HIS A 125 12.10 -4.53 0.04
CA HIS A 125 13.26 -3.98 -0.66
C HIS A 125 13.13 -4.12 -2.19
N ASP A 126 12.87 -5.33 -2.67
CA ASP A 126 12.75 -5.63 -4.10
C ASP A 126 11.51 -4.96 -4.72
N LEU A 127 10.42 -4.89 -3.96
CA LEU A 127 9.19 -4.23 -4.39
C LEU A 127 9.38 -2.71 -4.59
N ILE A 128 10.15 -2.03 -3.72
CA ILE A 128 10.48 -0.61 -3.90
C ILE A 128 11.30 -0.42 -5.19
N LEU A 129 12.32 -1.25 -5.40
CA LEU A 129 13.15 -1.20 -6.61
C LEU A 129 12.34 -1.47 -7.87
N ALA A 130 11.33 -2.35 -7.80
CA ALA A 130 10.43 -2.62 -8.91
C ALA A 130 9.55 -1.39 -9.21
N ILE A 131 8.83 -0.87 -8.22
CA ILE A 131 7.92 0.28 -8.37
C ILE A 131 8.67 1.49 -8.94
N LYS A 132 9.86 1.80 -8.43
CA LYS A 132 10.68 2.95 -8.86
C LYS A 132 11.02 2.95 -10.35
N LYS A 133 10.95 1.81 -11.04
CA LYS A 133 11.18 1.73 -12.50
C LYS A 133 10.06 2.34 -13.32
N VAL A 134 8.85 2.47 -12.75
CA VAL A 134 7.64 2.83 -13.50
C VAL A 134 6.88 4.03 -12.94
N THR A 135 7.36 4.63 -11.84
CA THR A 135 6.73 5.82 -11.24
C THR A 135 7.78 6.85 -10.85
N THR A 136 7.40 8.12 -11.00
CA THR A 136 8.15 9.26 -10.44
C THR A 136 7.55 9.75 -9.12
N LYS A 137 6.43 9.15 -8.69
CA LYS A 137 5.71 9.55 -7.48
C LYS A 137 6.39 9.02 -6.21
N PRO A 138 6.22 9.71 -5.07
CA PRO A 138 6.60 9.20 -3.77
C PRO A 138 6.13 7.77 -3.53
N ILE A 139 7.04 6.93 -3.01
CA ILE A 139 6.73 5.53 -2.69
C ILE A 139 6.32 5.41 -1.22
N VAL A 140 5.12 4.87 -0.96
CA VAL A 140 4.55 4.67 0.37
C VAL A 140 4.73 3.22 0.83
N ILE A 141 5.28 2.99 2.01
CA ILE A 141 5.61 1.65 2.50
C ILE A 141 5.13 1.47 3.94
N TYR A 142 4.24 0.52 4.19
CA TYR A 142 3.85 0.15 5.55
C TYR A 142 3.60 -1.36 5.65
N PRO A 143 4.66 -2.16 5.88
CA PRO A 143 4.58 -3.62 5.92
C PRO A 143 3.80 -4.12 7.15
N ASN A 144 3.48 -5.41 7.15
CA ASN A 144 3.09 -6.09 8.39
C ASN A 144 4.32 -6.35 9.28
N SER A 145 4.12 -6.82 10.52
CA SER A 145 5.21 -7.13 11.46
C SER A 145 6.23 -8.16 10.95
N GLY A 146 5.84 -9.01 9.99
CA GLY A 146 6.63 -10.17 9.54
C GLY A 146 6.19 -11.50 10.14
N GLU A 147 5.35 -11.47 11.19
CA GLU A 147 4.74 -12.67 11.78
C GLU A 147 3.94 -13.46 10.75
N ARG A 148 3.95 -14.79 10.86
CA ARG A 148 3.14 -15.70 10.04
C ARG A 148 2.03 -16.29 10.90
N TYR A 149 0.82 -16.38 10.35
CA TYR A 149 -0.24 -17.16 10.99
C TYR A 149 -0.03 -18.65 10.73
N ASP A 150 0.11 -19.43 11.79
CA ASP A 150 0.10 -20.88 11.77
C ASP A 150 -1.35 -21.37 11.92
N ALA A 151 -1.90 -21.91 10.84
CA ALA A 151 -3.30 -22.35 10.81
C ALA A 151 -3.56 -23.62 11.64
N ASP A 152 -2.55 -24.47 11.82
CA ASP A 152 -2.65 -25.71 12.59
C ASP A 152 -2.65 -25.40 14.08
N ARG A 153 -1.78 -24.47 14.49
CA ARG A 153 -1.65 -24.01 15.88
C ARG A 153 -2.62 -22.89 16.24
N LYS A 154 -3.30 -22.32 15.23
CA LYS A 154 -4.21 -21.16 15.34
C LYS A 154 -3.57 -19.97 16.06
N GLU A 155 -2.28 -19.78 15.85
CA GLU A 155 -1.50 -18.74 16.51
C GLU A 155 -0.60 -18.02 15.51
N TRP A 156 -0.19 -16.81 15.88
CA TRP A 156 0.83 -16.08 15.14
C TRP A 156 2.20 -16.54 15.65
N VAL A 157 3.06 -16.95 14.72
CA VAL A 157 4.42 -17.38 14.99
C VAL A 157 5.40 -16.40 14.36
N GLU A 158 6.48 -16.10 15.09
CA GLU A 158 7.66 -15.43 14.54
C GLU A 158 8.21 -16.25 13.38
N ASN A 159 8.79 -15.58 12.38
CA ASN A 159 9.20 -16.26 11.16
C ASN A 159 10.53 -16.99 11.43
N THR A 160 10.48 -18.29 11.70
CA THR A 160 11.65 -19.13 11.96
C THR A 160 12.49 -19.27 10.68
N GLY A 161 13.42 -18.35 10.42
CA GLY A 161 14.31 -18.45 9.26
C GLY A 161 15.03 -17.16 8.85
N VAL A 162 14.57 -16.01 9.33
CA VAL A 162 15.28 -14.73 9.26
C VAL A 162 15.15 -14.15 10.65
N SER A 163 16.25 -13.75 11.29
CA SER A 163 16.15 -13.07 12.58
C SER A 163 15.20 -11.89 12.42
N ASP A 164 14.09 -11.89 13.16
CA ASP A 164 13.17 -10.76 13.27
C ASP A 164 13.89 -9.61 14.01
N GLU A 165 14.96 -9.08 13.42
CA GLU A 165 15.25 -7.67 13.63
C GLU A 165 14.00 -6.94 13.17
N ASP A 166 13.29 -6.30 14.12
CA ASP A 166 12.15 -5.43 13.85
C ASP A 166 12.46 -4.62 12.59
N PHE A 167 11.56 -4.65 11.60
CA PHE A 167 11.86 -4.16 10.25
C PHE A 167 12.28 -2.69 10.22
N VAL A 168 12.10 -1.98 11.34
CA VAL A 168 12.77 -0.74 11.73
C VAL A 168 14.24 -0.70 11.29
N SER A 169 15.02 -1.78 11.41
CA SER A 169 16.44 -1.80 11.00
C SER A 169 16.64 -1.63 9.47
N TYR A 170 15.61 -1.94 8.67
CA TYR A 170 15.62 -1.79 7.21
C TYR A 170 15.05 -0.46 6.73
N VAL A 171 14.36 0.32 7.58
CA VAL A 171 13.68 1.57 7.20
C VAL A 171 14.63 2.53 6.48
N ASN A 172 15.84 2.72 7.03
CA ASN A 172 16.83 3.58 6.38
C ASN A 172 17.25 3.06 5.01
N LYS A 173 17.46 1.75 4.86
CA LYS A 173 17.79 1.16 3.54
C LYS A 173 16.66 1.36 2.54
N TRP A 174 15.39 1.22 2.97
CA TRP A 174 14.23 1.47 2.11
C TRP A 174 14.16 2.93 1.65
N CYS A 175 14.43 3.88 2.52
CA CYS A 175 14.45 5.29 2.14
C CYS A 175 15.62 5.65 1.22
N GLU A 176 16.79 5.01 1.34
CA GLU A 176 17.91 5.16 0.39
C GLU A 176 17.52 4.72 -1.03
N ILE A 177 16.73 3.65 -1.15
CA ILE A 177 16.35 3.12 -2.46
C ILE A 177 15.09 3.78 -3.05
N GLY A 178 14.33 4.56 -2.27
CA GLY A 178 13.25 5.40 -2.80
C GLY A 178 11.96 5.48 -1.97
N ALA A 179 11.85 4.78 -0.84
CA ALA A 179 10.70 4.94 0.04
C ALA A 179 10.64 6.37 0.60
N SER A 180 9.50 7.02 0.42
CA SER A 180 9.27 8.41 0.83
C SER A 180 8.39 8.51 2.08
N LEU A 181 7.45 7.58 2.24
CA LEU A 181 6.61 7.47 3.42
C LEU A 181 6.77 6.06 3.99
N VAL A 182 7.01 5.95 5.29
CA VAL A 182 7.21 4.66 5.98
C VAL A 182 6.31 4.57 7.21
N GLY A 183 5.60 3.45 7.37
CA GLY A 183 4.72 3.18 8.50
C GLY A 183 4.64 1.69 8.83
N GLY A 184 3.55 1.30 9.48
CA GLY A 184 3.27 -0.09 9.84
C GLY A 184 1.81 -0.46 9.58
N CYS A 185 1.55 -1.72 9.25
CA CYS A 185 0.23 -2.28 8.99
C CYS A 185 -0.13 -3.32 10.05
N CYS A 186 -0.64 -4.48 9.65
CA CYS A 186 -1.02 -5.57 10.54
C CYS A 186 0.07 -5.88 11.56
N ARG A 187 -0.34 -5.97 12.83
CA ARG A 187 0.49 -6.36 13.97
C ARG A 187 1.65 -5.43 14.32
N THR A 188 1.72 -4.27 13.67
CA THR A 188 2.57 -3.18 14.16
C THR A 188 1.90 -2.47 15.32
N THR A 189 2.70 -1.78 16.14
CA THR A 189 2.22 -1.11 17.35
C THR A 189 2.66 0.35 17.37
N PRO A 190 2.10 1.19 18.26
CA PRO A 190 2.65 2.53 18.49
C PRO A 190 4.15 2.55 18.82
N ASN A 191 4.68 1.49 19.46
CA ASN A 191 6.11 1.35 19.72
C ASN A 191 6.91 1.16 18.41
N THR A 192 6.38 0.38 17.47
CA THR A 192 6.96 0.23 16.12
C THR A 192 7.02 1.60 15.42
N ILE A 193 5.94 2.37 15.45
CA ILE A 193 5.90 3.71 14.83
C ILE A 193 6.91 4.66 15.49
N LYS A 194 7.05 4.62 16.81
CA LYS A 194 8.06 5.40 17.54
C LYS A 194 9.48 5.00 17.16
N ALA A 195 9.73 3.72 16.91
CA ALA A 195 11.03 3.20 16.48
C ALA A 195 11.35 3.61 15.04
N ILE A 196 10.38 3.53 14.11
CA ILE A 196 10.50 4.07 12.75
C ILE A 196 10.83 5.57 12.80
N TYR A 197 10.10 6.34 13.61
CA TYR A 197 10.34 7.78 13.75
C TYR A 197 11.76 8.09 14.21
N ARG A 198 12.29 7.35 15.20
CA ARG A 198 13.68 7.51 15.66
C ARG A 198 14.67 7.19 14.55
N ALA A 199 14.52 6.04 13.89
CA ALA A 199 15.39 5.62 12.80
C ALA A 199 15.45 6.64 11.65
N LEU A 200 14.33 7.30 11.34
CA LEU A 200 14.24 8.36 10.33
C LEU A 200 14.77 9.72 10.81
N SER A 201 14.62 10.04 12.10
CA SER A 201 15.09 11.30 12.68
C SER A 201 16.61 11.34 12.82
N ASP A 202 17.25 10.18 13.00
CA ASP A 202 18.70 10.05 13.10
C ASP A 202 19.40 10.15 11.73
N ARG A 203 18.65 10.32 10.63
CA ARG A 203 19.22 10.66 9.34
C ARG A 203 19.69 12.11 9.33
N SER A 204 20.99 12.31 9.09
CA SER A 204 21.47 13.57 8.53
C SER A 204 20.68 13.88 7.24
N PRO A 205 20.22 15.11 7.01
CA PRO A 205 19.55 15.47 5.77
C PRO A 205 20.43 15.06 4.58
N ALA A 206 19.86 14.29 3.66
CA ALA A 206 20.54 14.03 2.39
C ALA A 206 20.82 15.40 1.75
N ALA A 207 22.08 15.69 1.43
CA ALA A 207 22.44 16.89 0.70
C ALA A 207 21.57 16.95 -0.57
N PRO A 208 20.95 18.10 -0.91
CA PRO A 208 20.14 18.20 -2.11
C PRO A 208 20.97 17.78 -3.31
N GLY A 209 20.58 16.67 -3.94
CA GLY A 209 21.27 16.11 -5.09
C GLY A 209 21.18 17.10 -6.24
N GLN A 210 22.34 17.57 -6.71
CA GLN A 210 22.46 18.25 -7.99
C GLN A 210 22.15 17.24 -9.10
N LYS A 211 20.98 17.36 -9.73
CA LYS A 211 20.73 16.98 -11.13
C LYS A 211 19.70 17.92 -11.74
#